data_AF-A0A7Y3EMT0-F1
#
_entry.id   AF-A0A7Y3EMT0-F1
#
_cell.length_a   1.000
_cell.length_b   1.000
_cell.length_c   1.000
_cell.angle_alpha   90.00
_cell.angle_beta   90.00
_cell.angle_gamma   90.00
#
_symmetry.space_group_name_H-M   'P 1'
#
loop_
_entity.id
_entity.type
_entity.pdbx_description
1 polymer ?
#
loop_
_entity_poly.entity_id
_entity_poly.type
_entity_poly.pdbx_seq_one_letter_code
_entity_poly.pdbx_strand_id
1 'polypeptide(L)'
;MIAIIAYYIFFGLVLVIYETQICPFLECSGYLEALKNTFGPVLLLLPLRVYLFNWHQRKINVFGMAQNPALFSLPWREFITDLVVWLLAGLGIGFVFVFYSHVPVLTVLKVILGCVAFGLFGGMLCFLSMERRIIEFLKTEKAEVAFTPKRMFSVSRKMLFFTITVLLFMVMAILLMAFMNINYLLDHKGFLRMDFFFSFFKEILFAFSILFVLSLFILARYSQNLKANLSIQLGVMEDI
;
A
#
# COMPACT_ATOMS: atom_id res chain seq x y z
N MET A 1 10.85 1.70 11.32
CA MET A 1 11.40 2.94 10.70
C MET A 1 12.14 2.63 9.41
N ILE A 2 13.25 1.89 9.43
CA ILE A 2 14.01 1.52 8.21
C ILE A 2 13.14 0.84 7.15
N ALA A 3 12.29 -0.11 7.55
CA ALA A 3 11.36 -0.78 6.63
C ALA A 3 10.40 0.18 5.92
N ILE A 4 9.88 1.21 6.61
CA ILE A 4 8.92 2.17 6.05
C ILE A 4 9.59 3.06 5.00
N ILE A 5 10.81 3.51 5.31
CA ILE A 5 11.62 4.32 4.39
C ILE A 5 11.97 3.49 3.15
N ALA A 6 12.41 2.24 3.34
CA ALA A 6 12.69 1.31 2.24
C ALA A 6 11.46 1.07 1.37
N TYR A 7 10.26 0.95 1.95
CA TYR A 7 9.02 0.81 1.20
C TYR A 7 8.72 2.04 0.33
N TYR A 8 8.87 3.27 0.83
CA TYR A 8 8.67 4.44 -0.03
C TYR A 8 9.68 4.57 -1.14
N ILE A 9 10.96 4.29 -0.84
CA ILE A 9 12.00 4.36 -1.86
C ILE A 9 11.71 3.33 -2.93
N PHE A 10 11.36 2.10 -2.53
CA PHE A 10 10.97 1.04 -3.46
C PHE A 10 9.76 1.43 -4.31
N PHE A 11 8.68 1.91 -3.71
CA PHE A 11 7.47 2.30 -4.46
C PHE A 11 7.68 3.53 -5.33
N GLY A 12 8.47 4.50 -4.88
CA GLY A 12 8.86 5.64 -5.69
C GLY A 12 9.65 5.21 -6.92
N LEU A 13 10.62 4.30 -6.75
CA LEU A 13 11.39 3.74 -7.88
C LEU A 13 10.49 2.95 -8.85
N VAL A 14 9.56 2.16 -8.32
CA VAL A 14 8.58 1.42 -9.14
C VAL A 14 7.74 2.37 -9.99
N LEU A 15 7.25 3.48 -9.41
CA LEU A 15 6.49 4.49 -10.14
C LEU A 15 7.32 5.13 -11.25
N VAL A 16 8.57 5.50 -10.97
CA VAL A 16 9.45 6.09 -12.00
C VAL A 16 9.74 5.10 -13.12
N ILE A 17 10.02 3.82 -12.81
CA ILE A 17 10.24 2.77 -13.82
C ILE A 17 8.99 2.57 -14.67
N TYR A 18 7.81 2.55 -14.03
CA TYR A 18 6.54 2.40 -14.72
C TYR A 18 6.28 3.54 -15.71
N GLU A 19 6.48 4.79 -15.27
CA GLU A 19 6.25 5.96 -16.12
C GLU A 19 7.24 6.06 -17.28
N THR A 20 8.50 5.67 -17.08
CA THR A 20 9.57 5.89 -18.07
C THR A 20 9.76 4.74 -19.06
N GLN A 21 9.50 3.49 -18.68
CA GLN A 21 9.84 2.31 -19.50
C GLN A 21 8.65 1.45 -19.92
N ILE A 22 7.46 1.76 -19.38
CA ILE A 22 6.30 0.87 -19.46
C ILE A 22 5.08 1.60 -19.99
N CYS A 23 4.87 2.86 -19.62
CA CYS A 23 3.75 3.64 -20.12
C CYS A 23 4.13 4.39 -21.42
N PRO A 24 3.61 3.98 -22.60
CA PRO A 24 3.94 4.64 -23.87
C PRO A 24 3.39 6.07 -23.98
N PHE A 25 2.46 6.46 -23.09
CA PHE A 25 1.82 7.78 -23.08
C PHE A 25 2.67 8.89 -22.47
N LEU A 26 3.72 8.54 -21.73
CA LEU A 26 4.58 9.47 -20.97
C LEU A 26 5.99 9.63 -21.58
N GLU A 27 6.27 8.97 -22.72
CA GLU A 27 7.56 9.01 -23.42
C GLU A 27 7.99 10.43 -23.90
N CYS A 28 7.10 11.43 -23.82
CA CYS A 28 7.41 12.81 -24.20
C CYS A 28 8.17 13.62 -23.12
N SER A 29 8.28 13.15 -21.88
CA SER A 29 9.07 13.85 -20.83
C SER A 29 10.37 13.10 -20.54
N GLY A 30 11.51 13.79 -20.60
CA GLY A 30 12.81 13.16 -20.35
C GLY A 30 12.89 12.51 -18.97
N TYR A 31 13.73 11.48 -18.83
CA TYR A 31 13.91 10.67 -17.61
C TYR A 31 14.12 11.52 -16.34
N LEU A 32 14.78 12.67 -16.49
CA LEU A 32 15.06 13.62 -15.41
C LEU A 32 13.82 14.37 -14.92
N GLU A 33 12.88 14.70 -15.81
CA GLU A 33 11.65 15.41 -15.46
C GLU A 33 10.63 14.47 -14.83
N ALA A 34 10.50 13.25 -15.34
CA ALA A 34 9.68 12.21 -14.71
C ALA A 34 10.20 11.89 -13.29
N LEU A 35 11.52 11.76 -13.12
CA LEU A 35 12.12 11.58 -11.79
C LEU A 35 11.78 12.76 -10.86
N LYS A 36 11.91 14.00 -11.31
CA LYS A 36 11.65 15.18 -10.47
C LYS A 36 10.16 15.32 -10.10
N ASN A 37 9.28 15.12 -11.06
CA ASN A 37 7.83 15.33 -10.90
C ASN A 37 7.17 14.22 -10.09
N THR A 38 7.67 12.99 -10.18
CA THR A 38 7.08 11.82 -9.51
C THR A 38 7.76 11.53 -8.18
N PHE A 39 9.10 11.64 -8.12
CA PHE A 39 9.83 11.39 -6.88
C PHE A 39 9.75 12.58 -5.90
N GLY A 40 9.61 13.81 -6.41
CA GLY A 40 9.51 15.03 -5.59
C GLY A 40 8.36 14.99 -4.58
N PRO A 41 7.09 14.80 -5.00
CA PRO A 41 5.95 14.74 -4.10
C PRO A 41 6.05 13.59 -3.07
N VAL A 42 6.58 12.43 -3.50
CA VAL A 42 6.78 11.26 -2.63
C VAL A 42 7.82 11.55 -1.54
N LEU A 43 8.92 12.22 -1.90
CA LEU A 43 10.01 12.55 -0.96
C LEU A 43 9.60 13.66 0.00
N LEU A 44 8.76 14.61 -0.44
CA LEU A 44 8.22 15.69 0.38
C LEU A 44 7.28 15.16 1.48
N LEU A 45 6.54 14.08 1.18
CA LEU A 45 5.62 13.43 2.13
C LEU A 45 6.30 12.43 3.07
N LEU A 46 7.53 12.02 2.77
CA LEU A 46 8.34 11.09 3.56
C LEU A 46 8.63 11.60 4.99
N PRO A 47 9.13 12.84 5.21
CA PRO A 47 9.36 13.36 6.56
C PRO A 47 8.05 13.50 7.36
N LEU A 48 6.93 13.84 6.71
CA LEU A 48 5.62 13.91 7.34
C LEU A 48 5.20 12.54 7.90
N ARG A 49 5.39 11.45 7.14
CA ARG A 49 5.07 10.10 7.65
C ARG A 49 6.04 9.63 8.72
N VAL A 50 7.34 9.95 8.61
CA VAL A 50 8.30 9.61 9.68
C VAL A 50 7.91 10.28 10.99
N TYR A 51 7.44 11.54 10.92
CA TYR A 51 6.91 12.25 12.07
C TYR A 51 5.64 11.59 12.64
N LEU A 52 4.66 11.27 11.78
CA LEU A 52 3.41 10.62 12.20
C LEU A 52 3.64 9.23 12.82
N PHE A 53 4.55 8.44 12.24
CA PHE A 53 4.92 7.12 12.77
C PHE A 53 5.57 7.23 14.16
N ASN A 54 6.49 8.19 14.34
CA ASN A 54 7.10 8.44 15.65
C ASN A 54 6.06 8.90 16.69
N TRP A 55 5.09 9.71 16.27
CA TRP A 55 4.01 10.16 17.13
C TRP A 55 3.08 9.00 17.56
N HIS A 56 2.71 8.12 16.63
CA HIS A 56 1.92 6.94 16.95
C HIS A 56 2.71 5.94 17.82
N GLN A 57 4.01 5.78 17.60
CA GLN A 57 4.84 4.92 18.43
C GLN A 57 4.96 5.44 19.87
N ARG A 58 5.06 6.75 20.08
CA ARG A 58 4.99 7.35 21.43
C ARG A 58 3.65 7.08 22.11
N LYS A 59 2.55 7.06 21.34
CA LYS A 59 1.21 6.76 21.86
C LYS A 59 1.03 5.30 22.28
N ILE A 60 1.78 4.35 21.74
CA ILE A 60 1.75 2.95 22.23
C ILE A 60 2.19 2.89 23.69
N ASN A 61 3.30 3.55 24.05
CA ASN A 61 3.81 3.54 25.42
C ASN A 61 2.84 4.23 26.39
N VAL A 62 2.26 5.36 25.97
CA VAL A 62 1.31 6.11 26.81
C VAL A 62 -0.02 5.37 27.00
N PHE A 63 -0.58 4.78 25.94
CA PHE A 63 -1.84 4.05 26.02
C PHE A 63 -1.69 2.63 26.60
N GLY A 64 -0.50 2.02 26.45
CA GLY A 64 -0.14 0.75 27.08
C GLY A 64 -0.16 0.86 28.60
N MET A 65 0.52 1.89 29.14
CA MET A 65 0.50 2.18 30.58
C MET A 65 -0.90 2.53 31.11
N ALA A 66 -1.75 3.14 30.28
CA ALA A 66 -3.11 3.54 30.67
C ALA A 66 -4.18 2.46 30.44
N GLN A 67 -3.82 1.25 29.98
CA GLN A 67 -4.75 0.16 29.59
C GLN A 67 -5.98 0.61 28.80
N ASN A 68 -5.81 1.62 27.94
CA ASN A 68 -6.94 2.28 27.30
C ASN A 68 -7.45 1.43 26.11
N PRO A 69 -8.77 1.20 25.95
CA PRO A 69 -9.33 0.47 24.81
C PRO A 69 -8.96 1.08 23.45
N ALA A 70 -8.53 2.35 23.41
CA ALA A 70 -8.00 3.03 22.24
C ALA A 70 -6.74 2.38 21.65
N LEU A 71 -6.00 1.56 22.41
CA LEU A 71 -4.79 0.87 21.93
C LEU A 71 -5.08 -0.03 20.71
N PHE A 72 -6.26 -0.65 20.65
CA PHE A 72 -6.69 -1.51 19.55
C PHE A 72 -7.07 -0.75 18.26
N SER A 73 -7.25 0.56 18.32
CA SER A 73 -7.57 1.42 17.17
C SER A 73 -6.33 1.98 16.46
N LEU A 74 -5.15 1.90 17.11
CA LEU A 74 -3.91 2.43 16.58
C LEU A 74 -3.50 1.81 15.23
N PRO A 75 -3.62 0.48 15.01
CA PRO A 75 -3.28 -0.12 13.71
C PRO A 75 -4.14 0.44 12.56
N TRP A 76 -5.42 0.71 12.82
CA TRP A 76 -6.33 1.24 11.81
C TRP A 76 -6.02 2.70 11.45
N ARG A 77 -5.57 3.49 12.43
CA ARG A 77 -5.09 4.86 12.20
C ARG A 77 -3.86 4.89 11.30
N GLU A 78 -2.91 3.98 11.52
CA GLU A 78 -1.71 3.85 10.69
C GLU A 78 -2.05 3.50 9.24
N PHE A 79 -2.99 2.57 9.05
CA PHE A 79 -3.51 2.24 7.72
C PHE A 79 -4.13 3.46 7.01
N ILE A 80 -4.99 4.22 7.70
CA ILE A 80 -5.64 5.41 7.13
C ILE A 80 -4.59 6.48 6.80
N THR A 81 -3.62 6.73 7.69
CA THR A 81 -2.58 7.73 7.43
C THR A 81 -1.78 7.38 6.18
N ASP A 82 -1.45 6.11 5.97
CA ASP A 82 -0.72 5.68 4.79
C ASP A 82 -1.54 5.81 3.51
N LEU A 83 -2.82 5.45 3.57
CA LEU A 83 -3.75 5.60 2.45
C LEU A 83 -3.91 7.07 2.05
N VAL A 84 -4.09 7.97 3.02
CA VAL A 84 -4.26 9.40 2.78
C VAL A 84 -2.97 10.03 2.24
N VAL A 85 -1.81 9.70 2.80
CA VAL A 85 -0.53 10.21 2.33
C VAL A 85 -0.29 9.82 0.87
N TRP A 86 -0.52 8.55 0.53
CA TRP A 86 -0.36 8.09 -0.85
C TRP A 86 -1.42 8.67 -1.81
N LEU A 87 -2.65 8.86 -1.35
CA LEU A 87 -3.69 9.53 -2.14
C LEU A 87 -3.30 10.98 -2.45
N LEU A 88 -2.81 11.73 -1.45
CA LEU A 88 -2.33 13.09 -1.63
C LEU A 88 -1.11 13.14 -2.55
N ALA A 89 -0.19 12.16 -2.45
CA ALA A 89 0.93 12.02 -3.37
C ALA A 89 0.45 11.84 -4.82
N GLY A 90 -0.49 10.92 -5.05
CA GLY A 90 -1.06 10.67 -6.37
C GLY A 90 -1.80 11.87 -6.95
N LEU A 91 -2.56 12.61 -6.12
CA LEU A 91 -3.20 13.85 -6.53
C LEU A 91 -2.18 14.94 -6.87
N GLY A 92 -1.09 15.05 -6.10
CA GLY A 92 0.00 16.00 -6.37
C GLY A 92 0.71 15.70 -7.69
N ILE A 93 1.06 14.43 -7.92
CA ILE A 93 1.67 13.98 -9.17
C ILE A 93 0.70 14.24 -10.35
N GLY A 94 -0.58 13.87 -10.17
CA GLY A 94 -1.61 14.09 -11.18
C GLY A 94 -1.81 15.57 -11.53
N PHE A 95 -1.81 16.44 -10.53
CA PHE A 95 -1.91 17.88 -10.74
C PHE A 95 -0.75 18.40 -11.58
N VAL A 96 0.49 17.98 -11.27
CA VAL A 96 1.67 18.36 -12.05
C VAL A 96 1.53 17.88 -13.50
N PHE A 97 1.07 16.64 -13.74
CA PHE A 97 0.91 16.11 -15.10
C PHE A 97 -0.18 16.79 -15.93
N VAL A 98 -1.32 17.16 -15.33
CA VAL A 98 -2.38 17.88 -16.07
C VAL A 98 -1.92 19.31 -16.41
N PHE A 99 -1.33 20.02 -15.45
CA PHE A 99 -1.00 21.44 -15.61
C PHE A 99 0.26 21.69 -16.43
N TYR A 100 1.31 20.87 -16.27
CA TYR A 100 2.58 21.08 -16.99
C TYR A 100 2.66 20.28 -18.29
N SER A 101 2.17 19.05 -18.30
CA SER A 101 2.40 18.11 -19.42
C SER A 101 1.17 17.89 -20.30
N HIS A 102 0.03 18.55 -20.00
CA HIS A 102 -1.24 18.45 -20.72
C HIS A 102 -1.67 17.00 -21.03
N VAL A 103 -1.34 16.08 -20.12
CA VAL A 103 -1.61 14.65 -20.28
C VAL A 103 -3.11 14.39 -20.12
N PRO A 104 -3.72 13.49 -20.91
CA PRO A 104 -5.13 13.12 -20.77
C PRO A 104 -5.47 12.65 -19.35
N VAL A 105 -6.64 13.07 -18.86
CA VAL A 105 -7.13 12.81 -17.50
C VAL A 105 -7.17 11.31 -17.17
N LEU A 106 -7.45 10.47 -18.17
CA LEU A 106 -7.39 9.02 -18.02
C LEU A 106 -6.01 8.59 -17.49
N THR A 107 -4.90 9.08 -18.04
CA THR A 107 -3.53 8.64 -17.67
C THR A 107 -3.21 9.03 -16.23
N VAL A 108 -3.70 10.20 -15.82
CA VAL A 108 -3.61 10.66 -14.43
C VAL A 108 -4.39 9.76 -13.48
N LEU A 109 -5.56 9.24 -13.91
CA LEU A 109 -6.33 8.28 -13.12
C LEU A 109 -5.56 6.97 -12.89
N LYS A 110 -4.77 6.49 -13.85
CA LYS A 110 -3.86 5.34 -13.67
C LYS A 110 -2.84 5.61 -12.57
N VAL A 111 -2.20 6.78 -12.58
CA VAL A 111 -1.19 7.17 -11.58
C VAL A 111 -1.81 7.27 -10.18
N ILE A 112 -2.99 7.91 -10.07
CA ILE A 112 -3.74 7.99 -8.81
C ILE A 112 -4.10 6.59 -8.32
N LEU A 113 -4.59 5.71 -9.21
CA LEU A 113 -4.89 4.34 -8.85
C LEU A 113 -3.64 3.59 -8.38
N GLY A 114 -2.50 3.72 -9.07
CA GLY A 114 -1.22 3.15 -8.61
C GLY A 114 -0.83 3.63 -7.20
N CYS A 115 -0.94 4.94 -6.95
CA CYS A 115 -0.67 5.51 -5.64
C CYS A 115 -1.62 4.98 -4.55
N VAL A 116 -2.92 4.90 -4.83
CA VAL A 116 -3.90 4.32 -3.89
C VAL A 116 -3.61 2.84 -3.64
N ALA A 117 -3.18 2.08 -4.66
CA ALA A 117 -2.70 0.71 -4.50
C ALA A 117 -1.57 0.66 -3.48
N PHE A 118 -0.51 1.43 -3.71
CA PHE A 118 0.65 1.46 -2.83
C PHE A 118 0.30 1.93 -1.42
N GLY A 119 -0.65 2.87 -1.29
CA GLY A 119 -1.24 3.26 -0.01
C GLY A 119 -1.95 2.12 0.71
N LEU A 120 -2.76 1.33 -0.01
CA LEU A 120 -3.43 0.16 0.53
C LEU A 120 -2.44 -0.92 0.95
N PHE A 121 -1.52 -1.34 0.08
CA PHE A 121 -0.53 -2.37 0.39
C PHE A 121 0.44 -1.93 1.50
N GLY A 122 0.95 -0.70 1.40
CA GLY A 122 1.84 -0.10 2.40
C GLY A 122 1.15 0.08 3.76
N GLY A 123 -0.09 0.54 3.76
CA GLY A 123 -0.92 0.67 4.96
C GLY A 123 -1.21 -0.68 5.61
N MET A 124 -1.49 -1.72 4.82
CA MET A 124 -1.71 -3.08 5.34
C MET A 124 -0.47 -3.66 5.99
N LEU A 125 0.70 -3.45 5.40
CA LEU A 125 1.97 -3.88 5.99
C LEU A 125 2.24 -3.13 7.31
N CYS A 126 1.94 -1.83 7.38
CA CYS A 126 2.09 -1.06 8.60
C CYS A 126 1.08 -1.50 9.67
N PHE A 127 -0.18 -1.73 9.30
CA PHE A 127 -1.21 -2.31 10.16
C PHE A 127 -0.73 -3.62 10.80
N LEU A 128 -0.24 -4.57 9.98
CA LEU A 128 0.26 -5.86 10.44
C LEU A 128 1.50 -5.71 11.35
N SER A 129 2.40 -4.79 11.01
CA SER A 129 3.59 -4.53 11.83
C SER A 129 3.24 -3.95 13.21
N MET A 130 2.22 -3.11 13.27
CA MET A 130 1.75 -2.47 14.50
C MET A 130 0.97 -3.44 15.36
N GLU A 131 0.13 -4.29 14.75
CA GLU A 131 -0.53 -5.38 15.46
C GLU A 131 0.49 -6.33 16.09
N ARG A 132 1.54 -6.71 15.37
CA ARG A 132 2.62 -7.55 15.90
C ARG A 132 3.32 -6.91 17.11
N ARG A 133 3.61 -5.61 17.03
CA ARG A 133 4.24 -4.87 18.14
C ARG A 133 3.35 -4.80 19.37
N ILE A 134 2.05 -4.62 19.18
CA ILE A 134 1.08 -4.66 20.29
C ILE A 134 1.07 -6.06 20.94
N ILE A 135 1.08 -7.12 20.14
CA ILE A 135 1.15 -8.51 20.64
C ILE A 135 2.45 -8.76 21.43
N GLU A 136 3.60 -8.33 20.90
CA GLU A 136 4.90 -8.47 21.56
C GLU A 136 4.97 -7.64 22.86
N PHE A 137 4.40 -6.42 22.88
CA PHE A 137 4.32 -5.57 24.07
C PHE A 137 3.48 -6.22 25.17
N LEU A 138 2.26 -6.69 24.83
CA LEU A 138 1.37 -7.39 25.77
C LEU A 138 1.99 -8.68 26.33
N LYS A 139 2.77 -9.40 25.50
CA LYS A 139 3.50 -10.60 25.93
C LYS A 139 4.62 -10.28 26.92
N THR A 140 5.29 -9.13 26.75
CA THR A 140 6.44 -8.73 27.57
C THR A 140 6.00 -8.15 28.92
N GLU A 141 4.93 -7.36 28.96
CA GLU A 141 4.48 -6.70 30.19
C GLU A 141 3.70 -7.62 31.15
N LYS A 142 3.41 -8.89 30.80
CA LYS A 142 2.51 -9.77 31.58
C LYS A 142 1.26 -9.00 32.08
N ALA A 143 0.73 -8.12 31.24
CA ALA A 143 -0.41 -7.33 31.64
C ALA A 143 -1.57 -8.32 31.81
N GLU A 144 -2.02 -8.49 33.06
CA GLU A 144 -3.25 -9.18 33.46
C GLU A 144 -4.47 -8.46 32.87
N VAL A 145 -4.53 -8.34 31.56
CA VAL A 145 -5.68 -7.78 30.88
C VAL A 145 -6.61 -8.96 30.69
N ALA A 146 -7.74 -8.92 31.39
CA ALA A 146 -8.86 -9.82 31.19
C ALA A 146 -9.14 -9.95 29.69
N PHE A 147 -8.64 -11.03 29.08
CA PHE A 147 -8.78 -11.33 27.67
C PHE A 147 -10.26 -11.47 27.37
N THR A 148 -10.89 -10.41 26.88
CA THR A 148 -12.32 -10.46 26.57
C THR A 148 -12.50 -11.31 25.30
N PRO A 149 -13.12 -12.50 25.36
CA PRO A 149 -13.10 -13.50 24.27
C PRO A 149 -13.79 -13.03 22.98
N LYS A 150 -14.56 -11.94 23.04
CA LYS A 150 -15.39 -11.44 21.93
C LYS A 150 -14.61 -10.92 20.71
N ARG A 151 -13.29 -10.70 20.79
CA ARG A 151 -12.50 -10.11 19.68
C ARG A 151 -11.65 -11.09 18.86
N MET A 152 -11.59 -12.37 19.23
CA MET A 152 -10.82 -13.39 18.49
C MET A 152 -11.42 -13.70 17.11
N PHE A 153 -12.76 -13.65 16.97
CA PHE A 153 -13.44 -13.70 15.67
C PHE A 153 -13.15 -12.50 14.75
N SER A 154 -12.48 -11.45 15.25
CA SER A 154 -12.15 -10.27 14.42
C SER A 154 -10.92 -10.47 13.54
N VAL A 155 -10.01 -11.41 13.84
CA VAL A 155 -8.78 -11.60 13.04
C VAL A 155 -9.13 -12.13 11.65
N SER A 156 -9.95 -13.19 11.56
CA SER A 156 -10.43 -13.72 10.28
C SER A 156 -11.29 -12.71 9.51
N ARG A 157 -12.11 -11.92 10.20
CA ARG A 157 -12.95 -10.89 9.56
C ARG A 157 -12.13 -9.72 9.00
N LYS A 158 -11.10 -9.28 9.72
CA LYS A 158 -10.12 -8.28 9.25
C LYS A 158 -9.37 -8.78 8.02
N MET A 159 -9.04 -10.07 7.99
CA MET A 159 -8.36 -10.69 6.84
C MET A 159 -9.22 -10.86 5.61
N LEU A 160 -10.47 -11.25 5.78
CA LEU A 160 -11.41 -11.29 4.67
C LEU A 160 -11.56 -9.88 4.09
N PHE A 161 -11.70 -8.86 4.94
CA PHE A 161 -11.71 -7.47 4.50
C PHE A 161 -10.45 -7.13 3.69
N PHE A 162 -9.25 -7.38 4.22
CA PHE A 162 -8.00 -7.06 3.51
C PHE A 162 -7.84 -7.83 2.19
N THR A 163 -8.15 -9.12 2.19
CA THR A 163 -8.04 -9.97 0.99
C THR A 163 -9.02 -9.51 -0.09
N ILE A 164 -10.27 -9.20 0.29
CA ILE A 164 -11.27 -8.67 -0.62
C ILE A 164 -10.83 -7.30 -1.16
N THR A 165 -10.34 -6.40 -0.30
CA THR A 165 -9.86 -5.07 -0.72
C THR A 165 -8.70 -5.18 -1.71
N VAL A 166 -7.71 -6.04 -1.44
CA VAL A 166 -6.56 -6.27 -2.35
C VAL A 166 -7.02 -6.85 -3.68
N LEU A 167 -7.89 -7.86 -3.66
CA LEU A 167 -8.42 -8.48 -4.89
C LEU A 167 -9.24 -7.50 -5.72
N LEU A 168 -10.12 -6.73 -5.08
CA LEU A 168 -10.92 -5.72 -5.75
C LEU A 168 -10.01 -4.65 -6.39
N PHE A 169 -8.98 -4.22 -5.68
CA PHE A 169 -8.04 -3.24 -6.21
C PHE A 169 -7.23 -3.78 -7.40
N MET A 170 -6.79 -5.04 -7.32
CA MET A 170 -6.13 -5.74 -8.42
C MET A 170 -7.02 -5.79 -9.66
N VAL A 171 -8.27 -6.21 -9.52
CA VAL A 171 -9.23 -6.27 -10.63
C VAL A 171 -9.46 -4.88 -11.21
N MET A 172 -9.68 -3.86 -10.37
CA MET A 172 -9.85 -2.48 -10.83
C MET A 172 -8.64 -1.96 -11.59
N ALA A 173 -7.42 -2.24 -11.13
CA ALA A 173 -6.19 -1.85 -11.81
C ALA A 173 -6.04 -2.52 -13.17
N ILE A 174 -6.29 -3.82 -13.26
CA ILE A 174 -6.23 -4.60 -14.51
C ILE A 174 -7.30 -4.10 -15.49
N LEU A 175 -8.53 -3.89 -15.04
CA LEU A 175 -9.62 -3.37 -15.87
C LEU A 175 -9.30 -1.97 -16.40
N LEU A 176 -8.78 -1.08 -15.56
CA LEU A 176 -8.41 0.28 -15.99
C LEU A 176 -7.27 0.24 -17.02
N MET A 177 -6.27 -0.61 -16.83
CA MET A 177 -5.19 -0.83 -17.80
C MET A 177 -5.73 -1.36 -19.13
N ALA A 178 -6.57 -2.39 -19.09
CA ALA A 178 -7.18 -2.96 -20.29
C ALA A 178 -8.04 -1.93 -21.04
N PHE A 179 -8.88 -1.18 -20.31
CA PHE A 179 -9.76 -0.16 -20.89
C PHE A 179 -8.98 0.93 -21.63
N MET A 180 -7.89 1.42 -21.03
CA MET A 180 -7.02 2.38 -21.69
C MET A 180 -6.38 1.86 -22.97
N ASN A 181 -5.87 0.63 -22.91
CA ASN A 181 -5.14 0.06 -24.03
C ASN A 181 -6.10 -0.26 -25.19
N ILE A 182 -7.35 -0.62 -24.90
CA ILE A 182 -8.43 -0.73 -25.90
C ILE A 182 -8.78 0.64 -26.49
N ASN A 183 -8.95 1.69 -25.68
CA ASN A 183 -9.26 3.04 -26.20
C ASN A 183 -8.16 3.54 -27.14
N TYR A 184 -6.89 3.32 -26.80
CA TYR A 184 -5.79 3.70 -27.66
C TYR A 184 -5.79 2.96 -29.00
N LEU A 185 -6.09 1.66 -28.97
CA LEU A 185 -6.19 0.84 -30.18
C LEU A 185 -7.39 1.23 -31.05
N LEU A 186 -8.51 1.65 -30.44
CA LEU A 186 -9.67 2.17 -31.15
C LEU A 186 -9.42 3.52 -31.82
N ASP A 187 -8.53 4.34 -31.25
CA ASP A 187 -8.16 5.65 -31.80
C ASP A 187 -7.13 5.52 -32.94
N HIS A 188 -6.28 4.48 -32.90
CA HIS A 188 -5.21 4.23 -33.87
C HIS A 188 -5.45 2.97 -34.73
N LYS A 189 -6.67 2.83 -35.29
CA LYS A 189 -7.17 1.63 -36.03
C LYS A 189 -6.27 1.08 -37.17
N GLY A 190 -5.22 1.78 -37.57
CA GLY A 190 -4.28 1.37 -38.63
C GLY A 190 -2.96 0.74 -38.17
N PHE A 191 -2.62 0.78 -36.87
CA PHE A 191 -1.33 0.30 -36.34
C PHE A 191 -1.50 -0.98 -35.50
N LEU A 192 -2.01 -2.06 -36.11
CA LEU A 192 -1.87 -3.42 -35.53
C LEU A 192 -0.44 -3.93 -35.75
N ARG A 193 0.54 -3.25 -35.14
CA ARG A 193 1.94 -3.66 -35.16
C ARG A 193 2.19 -4.58 -33.96
N MET A 194 2.88 -5.71 -34.17
CA MET A 194 3.25 -6.67 -33.12
C MET A 194 3.88 -5.99 -31.88
N ASP A 195 4.60 -4.90 -32.09
CA ASP A 195 5.23 -4.10 -31.04
C ASP A 195 4.23 -3.55 -30.00
N PHE A 196 3.00 -3.21 -30.42
CA PHE A 196 1.96 -2.72 -29.51
C PHE A 196 1.47 -3.81 -28.56
N PHE A 197 1.25 -5.03 -29.07
CA PHE A 197 0.86 -6.18 -28.23
C PHE A 197 1.93 -6.52 -27.20
N PHE A 198 3.20 -6.43 -27.58
CA PHE A 198 4.31 -6.70 -26.65
C PHE A 198 4.40 -5.63 -25.55
N SER A 199 4.23 -4.35 -25.90
CA SER A 199 4.19 -3.24 -24.94
C SER A 199 3.01 -3.37 -23.96
N PHE A 200 1.82 -3.69 -24.50
CA PHE A 200 0.62 -3.98 -23.71
C PHE A 200 0.84 -5.13 -22.71
N PHE A 201 1.40 -6.24 -23.19
CA PHE A 201 1.65 -7.42 -22.35
C PHE A 201 2.68 -7.12 -21.26
N LYS A 202 3.73 -6.36 -21.59
CA LYS A 202 4.75 -5.90 -20.64
C LYS A 202 4.13 -5.04 -19.52
N GLU A 203 3.20 -4.13 -19.85
CA GLU A 203 2.50 -3.29 -18.85
C GLU A 203 1.70 -4.14 -17.85
N ILE A 204 0.88 -5.05 -18.34
CA ILE A 204 0.06 -5.93 -17.50
C ILE A 204 0.94 -6.86 -16.66
N LEU A 205 1.95 -7.49 -17.27
CA LEU A 205 2.84 -8.42 -16.58
C LEU A 205 3.62 -7.72 -15.47
N PHE A 206 4.09 -6.49 -15.70
CA PHE A 206 4.78 -5.71 -14.69
C PHE A 206 3.88 -5.38 -13.50
N ALA A 207 2.69 -4.83 -13.76
CA ALA A 207 1.74 -4.50 -12.70
C ALA A 207 1.33 -5.75 -11.91
N PHE A 208 1.03 -6.85 -12.60
CA PHE A 208 0.68 -8.11 -11.97
C PHE A 208 1.82 -8.66 -11.09
N SER A 209 3.05 -8.64 -11.58
CA SER A 209 4.22 -9.13 -10.83
C SER A 209 4.42 -8.37 -9.53
N ILE A 210 4.30 -7.03 -9.57
CA ILE A 210 4.47 -6.20 -8.38
C ILE A 210 3.35 -6.45 -7.36
N LEU A 211 2.10 -6.44 -7.82
CA LEU A 211 0.96 -6.67 -6.94
C LEU A 211 0.97 -8.08 -6.34
N PHE A 212 1.40 -9.08 -7.11
CA PHE A 212 1.52 -10.46 -6.65
C PHE A 212 2.60 -10.58 -5.55
N VAL A 213 3.79 -10.02 -5.78
CA VAL A 213 4.87 -10.02 -4.79
C VAL A 213 4.43 -9.32 -3.50
N LEU A 214 3.78 -8.16 -3.59
CA LEU A 214 3.24 -7.46 -2.42
C LEU A 214 2.18 -8.28 -1.68
N SER A 215 1.30 -8.96 -2.40
CA SER A 215 0.29 -9.83 -1.83
C SER A 215 0.91 -10.98 -1.05
N LEU A 216 1.98 -11.60 -1.57
CA LEU A 216 2.74 -12.63 -0.84
C LEU A 216 3.39 -12.09 0.43
N PHE A 217 3.93 -10.87 0.39
CA PHE A 217 4.51 -10.24 1.58
C PHE A 217 3.47 -9.99 2.68
N ILE A 218 2.28 -9.50 2.32
CA ILE A 218 1.17 -9.32 3.26
C ILE A 218 0.77 -10.67 3.86
N LEU A 219 0.59 -11.70 3.02
CA LEU A 219 0.19 -13.03 3.46
C LEU A 219 1.21 -13.65 4.42
N ALA A 220 2.51 -13.52 4.12
CA ALA A 220 3.58 -14.03 4.97
C ALA A 220 3.62 -13.34 6.34
N ARG A 221 3.54 -11.99 6.37
CA ARG A 221 3.49 -11.22 7.62
C ARG A 221 2.26 -11.53 8.44
N TYR A 222 1.12 -11.71 7.77
CA TYR A 222 -0.10 -12.12 8.42
C TYR A 222 0.00 -13.51 9.05
N SER A 223 0.51 -14.51 8.33
CA SER A 223 0.68 -15.87 8.86
C SER A 223 1.51 -15.88 10.14
N GLN A 224 2.56 -15.05 10.19
CA GLN A 224 3.37 -14.86 11.40
C GLN A 224 2.56 -14.25 12.56
N ASN A 225 1.76 -13.22 12.29
CA ASN A 225 0.91 -12.60 13.32
C ASN A 225 -0.17 -13.56 13.84
N LEU A 226 -0.77 -14.36 12.95
CA LEU A 226 -1.75 -15.38 13.32
C LEU A 226 -1.13 -16.44 14.23
N LYS A 227 0.06 -16.94 13.87
CA LYS A 227 0.80 -17.91 14.69
C LYS A 227 1.12 -17.34 16.09
N ALA A 228 1.52 -16.07 16.17
CA ALA A 228 1.76 -15.41 17.46
C ALA A 228 0.49 -15.34 18.32
N ASN A 229 -0.64 -14.92 17.75
CA ASN A 229 -1.92 -14.85 18.46
C ASN A 229 -2.40 -16.23 18.93
N LEU A 230 -2.31 -17.26 18.09
CA LEU A 230 -2.70 -18.63 18.45
C LEU A 230 -1.81 -19.20 19.57
N SER A 231 -0.50 -18.91 19.55
CA SER A 231 0.41 -19.39 20.60
C SER A 231 0.09 -18.80 21.97
N ILE A 232 -0.40 -17.56 22.03
CA ILE A 232 -0.84 -16.93 23.28
C ILE A 232 -2.13 -17.59 23.79
N GLN A 233 -3.07 -17.87 22.89
CA GLN A 233 -4.33 -18.52 23.27
C GLN A 233 -4.09 -19.94 23.81
N LEU A 234 -3.24 -20.71 23.16
CA LEU A 234 -2.88 -22.06 23.61
C LEU A 234 -2.20 -22.02 24.98
N GLY A 235 -1.28 -21.09 25.22
CA GLY A 235 -0.64 -20.94 26.53
C GLY A 235 -1.64 -20.63 27.66
N VAL A 236 -2.63 -19.76 27.40
CA VAL A 236 -3.69 -19.47 28.39
C VAL A 236 -4.60 -20.68 28.65
N MET A 237 -4.80 -21.56 27.66
CA MET A 237 -5.59 -22.78 27.84
C MET A 237 -4.82 -23.90 28.55
N GLU A 238 -3.50 -23.96 28.43
CA GLU A 238 -2.65 -24.92 29.17
C GLU A 238 -2.46 -24.53 30.65
N ASP A 239 -2.59 -23.24 30.98
CA ASP A 239 -2.47 -22.72 32.35
C ASP A 239 -3.78 -22.85 33.19
N ILE A 240 -4.86 -23.41 32.63
CA ILE A 240 -6.16 -23.67 33.30
C ILE A 240 -6.33 -25.17 33.54
#